data_AF-A0A356X7Q5-F1
#
_entry.id   AF-A0A356X7Q5-F1
#
_cell.length_a   1.000
_cell.length_b   1.000
_cell.length_c   1.000
_cell.angle_alpha   90.00
_cell.angle_beta   90.00
_cell.angle_gamma   90.00
#
_symmetry.space_group_name_H-M   'P 1'
#
loop_
_entity.id
_entity.type
_entity.pdbx_description
1 polymer ?
#
loop_
_entity_poly.entity_id
_entity_poly.type
_entity_poly.pdbx_seq_one_letter_code
_entity_poly.pdbx_strand_id
1 'polypeptide(L)' 'MLGSHNILAPANGGPIAVPSQDMILGLYYLTKPDDGRLGEGKNFSSPAEVLVAFDQGKLDTHAKINV' A
#
# COMPACT_ATOMS: atom_id res chain seq x y z
N MET A 1 13.76 28.30 -7.55
CA MET A 1 12.55 27.98 -6.75
C MET A 1 12.61 26.51 -6.37
N LEU A 2 12.35 26.15 -5.11
CA LEU A 2 12.41 24.77 -4.63
C LEU A 2 11.07 24.07 -4.84
N GLY A 3 11.09 22.82 -5.34
CA GLY A 3 9.87 22.03 -5.57
C GLY A 3 9.11 21.68 -4.29
N SER A 4 9.80 21.57 -3.16
CA SER A 4 9.20 21.30 -1.84
C SER A 4 8.23 22.39 -1.38
N HIS A 5 8.34 23.61 -1.89
CA HIS A 5 7.43 24.71 -1.57
C HIS A 5 6.19 24.76 -2.48
N ASN A 6 6.13 23.92 -3.52
CA ASN A 6 5.11 23.97 -4.57
C ASN A 6 4.26 22.68 -4.59
N ILE A 7 3.62 22.35 -3.47
CA ILE A 7 2.83 21.11 -3.33
C ILE A 7 1.33 21.32 -3.64
N LEU A 8 0.86 22.58 -3.61
CA LEU A 8 -0.53 22.96 -3.84
C LEU A 8 -0.68 23.85 -5.07
N ALA A 9 -1.81 23.72 -5.76
CA ALA A 9 -2.21 24.58 -6.88
C ALA A 9 -2.59 25.98 -6.35
N PRO A 10 -1.99 27.07 -6.88
CA PRO A 10 -2.30 28.43 -6.43
C PRO A 10 -3.76 28.86 -6.66
N ALA A 11 -4.43 28.29 -7.66
CA ALA A 11 -5.76 28.70 -8.08
C ALA A 11 -6.88 28.20 -7.15
N ASN A 12 -6.71 27.04 -6.51
CA ASN A 12 -7.77 26.38 -5.75
C ASN A 12 -7.28 25.62 -4.50
N GLY A 13 -5.97 25.62 -4.22
CA GLY A 13 -5.38 24.92 -3.08
C GLY A 13 -5.34 23.39 -3.21
N GLY A 14 -5.72 22.82 -4.35
CA GLY A 14 -5.67 21.36 -4.55
C GLY A 14 -4.23 20.85 -4.59
N PRO A 15 -3.93 19.63 -4.08
CA PRO A 15 -2.59 19.06 -4.15
C PRO A 15 -2.20 18.77 -5.60
N ILE A 16 -0.97 19.15 -5.97
CA ILE A 16 -0.40 18.88 -7.31
C ILE A 16 0.74 17.86 -7.29
N ALA A 17 1.36 17.62 -6.13
CA ALA A 17 2.33 16.55 -5.95
C ALA A 17 1.65 15.20 -5.66
N VAL A 18 0.72 14.80 -6.52
CA VAL A 18 0.00 13.53 -6.42
C VAL A 18 0.70 12.45 -7.24
N PRO A 19 0.69 11.17 -6.79
CA PRO A 19 1.22 10.07 -7.59
C PRO A 19 0.50 9.94 -8.93
N SER A 20 1.21 9.52 -9.98
CA SER A 20 0.68 9.36 -11.34
C SER A 20 0.79 7.91 -11.83
N GLN A 21 -0.11 7.54 -12.74
CA GLN A 21 -0.08 6.32 -13.57
C GLN A 21 0.41 5.06 -12.81
N ASP A 22 1.68 4.68 -13.00
CA ASP A 22 2.25 3.44 -12.47
C ASP A 22 2.29 3.40 -10.94
N MET A 23 2.48 4.55 -10.28
CA MET A 23 2.41 4.60 -8.83
C MET A 23 0.99 4.30 -8.34
N ILE A 24 -0.04 4.81 -9.03
CA ILE A 24 -1.43 4.52 -8.70
C ILE A 24 -1.73 3.04 -8.96
N LEU A 25 -1.26 2.49 -10.08
CA LEU A 25 -1.46 1.08 -10.43
C LEU A 25 -0.80 0.14 -9.40
N GLY A 26 0.42 0.46 -8.96
CA GLY A 26 1.13 -0.32 -7.93
C GLY A 26 0.39 -0.29 -6.59
N LEU A 27 -0.03 0.89 -6.13
CA LEU A 27 -0.82 1.02 -4.90
C LEU A 27 -2.16 0.27 -5.02
N TYR A 28 -2.82 0.35 -6.17
CA TYR A 28 -4.06 -0.36 -6.43
C TYR A 28 -3.86 -1.88 -6.38
N TYR A 29 -2.80 -2.39 -7.01
CA TYR A 29 -2.45 -3.81 -6.97
C TYR A 29 -2.23 -4.27 -5.53
N LEU A 30 -1.36 -3.58 -4.78
CA LEU A 30 -1.00 -3.95 -3.40
C LEU A 30 -2.20 -3.95 -2.44
N THR A 31 -3.21 -3.11 -2.68
CA THR A 31 -4.37 -2.96 -1.79
C THR A 31 -5.59 -3.77 -2.23
N LYS A 32 -5.52 -4.48 -3.35
CA LYS A 32 -6.63 -5.33 -3.83
C LYS A 32 -6.65 -6.66 -3.06
N PRO A 33 -7.71 -6.97 -2.30
CA PRO A 33 -7.82 -8.28 -1.64
C PRO A 33 -8.21 -9.38 -2.64
N ASP A 34 -7.81 -10.61 -2.36
CA ASP A 34 -8.23 -11.79 -3.11
C ASP A 34 -8.54 -12.96 -2.16
N ASP A 35 -9.49 -13.80 -2.55
CA ASP A 35 -9.97 -14.92 -1.74
C ASP A 35 -9.13 -16.18 -1.99
N GLY A 36 -9.01 -17.03 -0.97
CA GLY A 36 -8.33 -18.33 -1.07
C GLY A 36 -6.81 -18.24 -1.18
N ARG A 37 -6.22 -17.13 -0.70
CA ARG A 37 -4.78 -16.89 -0.77
C ARG A 37 -4.04 -17.50 0.42
N LEU A 38 -2.74 -17.77 0.21
CA LEU A 38 -1.91 -18.41 1.23
C LEU A 38 -1.82 -17.51 2.49
N GLY A 39 -2.19 -18.07 3.63
CA GLY A 39 -2.12 -17.37 4.91
C GLY A 39 -3.33 -16.48 5.23
N GLU A 40 -4.43 -16.62 4.47
CA GLU A 40 -5.71 -15.99 4.78
C GLU A 40 -6.22 -16.38 6.18
N GLY A 41 -6.85 -15.43 6.88
CA GLY A 41 -7.43 -15.61 8.21
C GLY A 41 -6.43 -15.63 9.36
N LYS A 42 -5.13 -15.43 9.09
CA LYS A 42 -4.11 -15.32 10.13
C LYS A 42 -4.26 -14.00 10.89
N ASN A 43 -3.97 -14.07 12.19
CA ASN A 43 -3.91 -12.92 13.08
C ASN A 43 -2.44 -12.63 13.41
N PHE A 44 -2.04 -11.38 13.23
CA PHE A 44 -0.72 -10.88 13.57
C PHE A 44 -0.84 -9.83 14.66
N SER A 45 0.26 -9.61 15.38
CA SER A 45 0.32 -8.64 16.47
C SER A 45 0.92 -7.30 16.05
N SER A 46 1.60 -7.26 14.90
CA SER A 46 2.20 -6.04 14.34
C SER A 46 2.51 -6.18 12.84
N PRO A 47 2.64 -5.06 12.10
CA PRO A 47 3.05 -5.09 10.69
C PRO A 47 4.44 -5.70 10.46
N ALA A 48 5.34 -5.64 11.45
CA ALA A 48 6.67 -6.25 11.34
C ALA A 48 6.58 -7.78 11.26
N GLU A 49 5.64 -8.39 11.99
CA GLU A 49 5.39 -9.83 11.96
C GLU A 49 4.85 -10.28 10.58
N VAL A 50 3.98 -9.45 10.00
CA VAL A 50 3.44 -9.66 8.64
C VAL A 50 4.55 -9.69 7.61
N LEU A 51 5.50 -8.74 7.67
CA LEU A 51 6.65 -8.68 6.76
C LEU A 51 7.52 -9.93 6.88
N VAL A 52 7.82 -10.38 8.10
CA VAL A 52 8.58 -11.61 8.31
C VAL A 52 7.86 -12.84 7.74
N ALA A 53 6.54 -12.93 7.91
CA ALA A 53 5.74 -14.03 7.36
C ALA A 53 5.68 -14.00 5.83
N PHE A 54 5.61 -12.80 5.24
CA PHE A 54 5.65 -12.58 3.80
C PHE A 54 7.01 -12.98 3.22
N ASP A 55 8.12 -12.53 3.82
CA ASP A 55 9.49 -12.85 3.38
C ASP A 55 9.80 -14.36 3.49
N GLN A 56 9.20 -15.05 4.46
CA GLN A 56 9.29 -16.50 4.59
C GLN A 56 8.40 -17.27 3.60
N GLY A 57 7.64 -16.58 2.74
CA GLY A 57 6.70 -17.20 1.80
C GLY A 57 5.50 -17.88 2.47
N LYS A 58 5.17 -17.51 3.70
CA LYS A 58 4.04 -18.08 4.47
C LYS A 58 2.75 -17.25 4.36
N LEU A 59 2.81 -16.14 3.64
CA LEU A 59 1.72 -15.20 3.41
C LEU A 59 1.80 -14.67 1.98
N ASP A 60 0.68 -14.62 1.29
CA ASP A 60 0.55 -14.00 -0.03
C ASP A 60 0.20 -12.51 0.08
N THR A 61 0.58 -11.70 -0.91
CA THR A 61 0.38 -10.24 -0.93
C THR A 61 -1.09 -9.85 -0.79
N HIS A 62 -2.01 -10.65 -1.34
CA HIS A 62 -3.44 -10.34 -1.36
C HIS A 62 -4.25 -11.10 -0.30
N ALA A 63 -3.57 -11.82 0.60
CA ALA A 63 -4.22 -12.60 1.65
C ALA A 63 -4.90 -11.69 2.68
N LYS A 64 -6.18 -11.95 2.96
CA LYS A 64 -6.93 -11.23 4.00
C LYS A 64 -6.46 -11.70 5.38
N ILE A 65 -5.96 -10.77 6.18
CA ILE A 65 -5.41 -11.03 7.52
C ILE A 65 -5.96 -10.03 8.53
N ASN A 66 -5.85 -10.36 9.81
CA ASN A 66 -6.07 -9.38 10.89
C ASN A 66 -4.70 -9.01 11.48
N VAL A 67 -4.48 -7.72 11.70
CA VAL A 67 -3.23 -7.14 12.22
C VAL A 67 -3.58 -6.17 13.34
#